data_AF-A0A2I0GT57-F1
#
_entry.id   AF-A0A2I0GT57-F1
#
_cell.length_a   1.000
_cell.length_b   1.000
_cell.length_c   1.000
_cell.angle_alpha   90.00
_cell.angle_beta   90.00
_cell.angle_gamma   90.00
#
_symmetry.space_group_name_H-M   'P 1'
#
loop_
_entity.id
_entity.type
_entity.pdbx_description
1 polymer ?
#
loop_
_entity_poly.entity_id
_entity_poly.type
_entity_poly.pdbx_seq_one_letter_code
_entity_poly.pdbx_strand_id
1 'polypeptide(L)'
;TELDLSRTFRVKEDVAYEPADLMLERSLEALSRKRDELHNVFETVKQRVEKKEGLHLVRTPEVGGWLERVQLLLEKEVRKILEQGAQEMEKGFQGVGGDSLSQSQRNSTSYYQLSKHAEEKRATLEEELRNARSFAVFTYKPDDPLLVEIPLEPPVGLESSFEENDYDIVAWVVVSQPTDPRKIQGAIWEKLHLLRSEFDRKSELDRASKILNIMKRKSFLLFLDDVWEEIDLLNLGIPSPDHQHKSKIIFTTRSGEVCDLMRAERTKKIDCLPPDKALKLFREKVLKRTLGCRVYGFAVTYNPEAIIEENWRR
;
A
#
# COMPACT_ATOMS: atom_id res chain seq x y z
N THR A 1 44.11 63.70 -40.64
CA THR A 1 43.70 62.52 -41.43
C THR A 1 44.37 61.32 -40.81
N GLU A 2 43.69 60.77 -39.80
CA GLU A 2 43.98 59.47 -39.19
C GLU A 2 43.79 58.37 -40.23
N LEU A 3 44.75 57.46 -40.31
CA LEU A 3 44.54 56.11 -40.83
C LEU A 3 44.95 55.15 -39.71
N ASP A 4 43.93 54.78 -38.95
CA ASP A 4 43.93 53.80 -37.88
C ASP A 4 44.20 52.41 -38.46
N LEU A 5 45.32 51.80 -38.07
CA LEU A 5 45.66 50.40 -38.30
C LEU A 5 45.66 49.65 -36.97
N SER A 6 44.52 49.63 -36.29
CA SER A 6 44.28 48.69 -35.19
C SER A 6 43.67 47.39 -35.72
N ARG A 7 44.58 46.43 -35.99
CA ARG A 7 44.28 45.01 -36.20
C ARG A 7 43.53 44.48 -34.98
N THR A 8 42.22 44.31 -35.09
CA THR A 8 41.42 43.59 -34.09
C THR A 8 41.59 42.08 -34.30
N PHE A 9 42.46 41.48 -33.50
CA PHE A 9 42.52 40.03 -33.31
C PHE A 9 41.16 39.56 -32.78
N ARG A 10 40.39 38.82 -33.59
CA ARG A 10 39.29 38.01 -33.06
C ARG A 10 39.91 36.84 -32.32
N VAL A 11 39.97 36.95 -30.99
CA VAL A 11 40.10 35.78 -30.13
C VAL A 11 38.85 34.94 -30.38
N LYS A 12 39.00 33.84 -31.12
CA LYS A 12 37.98 32.79 -31.09
C LYS A 12 37.94 32.33 -29.64
N GLU A 13 36.77 32.40 -29.02
CA GLU A 13 36.52 31.71 -27.76
C GLU A 13 36.87 30.24 -27.98
N ASP A 14 38.02 29.83 -27.47
CA ASP A 14 38.39 28.43 -27.35
C ASP A 14 37.38 27.79 -26.39
N VAL A 15 36.26 27.31 -26.96
CA VAL A 15 35.38 26.37 -26.27
C VAL A 15 36.25 25.15 -26.01
N ALA A 16 36.82 25.07 -24.80
CA ALA A 16 37.69 24.00 -24.39
C ALA A 16 36.94 22.67 -24.61
N TYR A 17 37.38 21.94 -25.63
CA TYR A 17 36.84 20.64 -25.96
C TYR A 17 37.10 19.72 -24.77
N GLU A 18 36.05 19.34 -24.04
CA GLU A 18 36.17 18.40 -22.92
C GLU A 18 36.46 17.00 -23.47
N PRO A 19 37.59 16.38 -23.12
CA PRO A 19 37.94 15.03 -23.53
C PRO A 19 36.88 13.99 -23.11
N ALA A 20 36.58 13.03 -23.98
CA ALA A 20 35.51 12.05 -23.75
C ALA A 20 35.80 11.08 -22.59
N ASP A 21 37.08 10.84 -22.27
CA ASP A 21 37.54 10.09 -21.09
C ASP A 21 37.12 10.80 -19.78
N LEU A 22 37.32 12.11 -19.68
CA LEU A 22 36.91 12.90 -18.51
C LEU A 22 35.38 12.98 -18.38
N MET A 23 34.66 13.04 -19.49
CA MET A 23 33.19 12.97 -19.49
C MET A 23 32.70 11.62 -18.97
N LEU A 24 33.27 10.51 -19.45
CA LEU A 24 32.93 9.18 -18.96
C LEU A 24 33.22 9.06 -17.47
N GLU A 25 34.41 9.44 -17.01
CA GLU A 25 34.80 9.37 -15.59
C GLU A 25 33.79 10.10 -14.71
N ARG A 26 33.46 11.36 -15.04
CA ARG A 26 32.47 12.15 -14.30
C ARG A 26 31.09 11.49 -14.29
N SER A 27 30.64 10.95 -15.41
CA SER A 27 29.33 10.30 -15.52
C SER A 27 29.25 9.01 -14.71
N LEU A 28 30.32 8.20 -14.69
CA LEU A 28 30.42 6.97 -13.89
C LEU A 28 30.50 7.28 -12.40
N GLU A 29 31.26 8.29 -12.00
CA GLU A 29 31.27 8.76 -10.61
C GLU A 29 29.88 9.25 -10.16
N ALA A 30 29.21 10.04 -11.00
CA ALA A 30 27.87 10.54 -10.69
C ALA A 30 26.85 9.39 -10.58
N LEU A 31 26.95 8.38 -11.46
CA LEU A 31 26.16 7.16 -11.39
C LEU A 31 26.45 6.37 -10.11
N SER A 32 27.72 6.21 -9.74
CA SER A 32 28.16 5.51 -8.53
C SER A 32 27.65 6.20 -7.26
N ARG A 33 27.80 7.53 -7.16
CA ARG A 33 27.24 8.30 -6.05
C ARG A 33 25.72 8.12 -5.94
N LYS A 34 25.01 8.17 -7.07
CA LYS A 34 23.54 8.00 -7.08
C LYS A 34 23.10 6.58 -6.73
N ARG A 35 23.89 5.57 -7.14
CA ARG A 35 23.71 4.17 -6.74
C ARG A 35 23.76 4.04 -5.22
N ASP A 36 24.76 4.66 -4.58
CA ASP A 36 24.92 4.59 -3.12
C ASP A 36 23.77 5.26 -2.37
N GLU A 37 23.31 6.41 -2.86
CA GLU A 37 22.11 7.06 -2.33
C GLU A 37 20.88 6.14 -2.42
N LEU A 38 20.62 5.54 -3.59
CA LEU A 38 19.48 4.64 -3.76
C LEU A 38 19.64 3.36 -2.93
N HIS A 39 20.85 2.82 -2.83
CA HIS A 39 21.13 1.63 -2.03
C HIS A 39 20.86 1.87 -0.54
N ASN A 40 21.27 3.03 0.00
CA ASN A 40 20.99 3.40 1.38
C ASN A 40 19.48 3.50 1.66
N VAL A 41 18.72 4.09 0.73
CA VAL A 41 17.25 4.16 0.82
C VAL A 41 16.63 2.77 0.71
N PHE A 42 17.12 1.94 -0.22
CA PHE A 42 16.69 0.56 -0.41
C PHE A 42 16.86 -0.25 0.88
N GLU A 43 18.04 -0.22 1.50
CA GLU A 43 18.28 -0.92 2.76
C GLU A 43 17.40 -0.38 3.89
N THR A 44 17.19 0.95 3.94
CA THR A 44 16.29 1.56 4.93
C THR A 44 14.85 1.07 4.76
N VAL A 45 14.33 1.01 3.54
CA VAL A 45 12.98 0.52 3.24
C VAL A 45 12.88 -0.97 3.53
N LYS A 46 13.87 -1.76 3.09
CA LYS A 46 13.95 -3.19 3.32
C LYS A 46 13.92 -3.53 4.81
N GLN A 47 14.77 -2.90 5.62
CA GLN A 47 14.78 -3.09 7.08
C GLN A 47 13.44 -2.71 7.73
N ARG A 48 12.80 -1.62 7.27
CA ARG A 48 11.48 -1.21 7.76
C ARG A 48 10.40 -2.24 7.42
N VAL A 49 10.46 -2.84 6.23
CA VAL A 49 9.55 -3.91 5.82
C VAL A 49 9.81 -5.17 6.64
N GLU A 50 11.05 -5.64 6.73
CA GLU A 50 11.42 -6.84 7.50
C GLU A 50 11.02 -6.73 8.98
N LYS A 51 11.24 -5.56 9.60
CA LYS A 51 10.81 -5.31 10.99
C LYS A 51 9.30 -5.44 11.16
N LYS A 52 8.53 -5.01 10.17
CA LYS A 52 7.06 -5.06 10.20
C LYS A 52 6.53 -6.44 9.82
N GLU A 53 7.21 -7.17 8.95
CA GLU A 53 6.91 -8.57 8.62
C GLU A 53 7.12 -9.50 9.82
N GLY A 54 8.14 -9.22 10.65
CA GLY A 54 8.29 -9.88 11.96
C GLY A 54 7.12 -9.64 12.93
N LEU A 55 6.26 -8.66 12.65
CA LEU A 55 5.02 -8.37 13.39
C LEU A 55 3.77 -8.87 12.66
N HIS A 56 3.90 -9.84 11.74
CA HIS A 56 2.82 -10.43 10.93
C HIS A 56 2.12 -9.44 9.97
N LEU A 57 2.78 -8.35 9.58
CA LEU A 57 2.30 -7.44 8.54
C LEU A 57 2.85 -7.88 7.17
N VAL A 58 2.09 -7.71 6.10
CA VAL A 58 2.54 -8.00 4.73
C VAL A 58 2.95 -6.72 4.02
N ARG A 59 4.06 -6.75 3.28
CA ARG A 59 4.52 -5.62 2.45
C ARG A 59 3.51 -5.28 1.35
N THR A 60 3.28 -4.00 1.07
CA THR A 60 2.37 -3.61 -0.01
C THR A 60 2.95 -4.02 -1.39
N PRO A 61 2.10 -4.32 -2.39
CA PRO A 61 2.58 -4.69 -3.73
C PRO A 61 3.47 -3.61 -4.37
N GLU A 62 3.20 -2.33 -4.10
CA GLU A 62 3.98 -1.21 -4.62
C GLU A 62 5.41 -1.23 -4.06
N VAL A 63 5.55 -1.45 -2.75
CA VAL A 63 6.85 -1.53 -2.08
C VAL A 63 7.57 -2.83 -2.44
N GLY A 64 6.86 -3.95 -2.50
CA GLY A 64 7.42 -5.23 -2.93
C GLY A 64 7.99 -5.16 -4.36
N GLY A 65 7.19 -4.67 -5.30
CA GLY A 65 7.65 -4.49 -6.68
C GLY A 65 8.78 -3.48 -6.81
N TRP A 66 8.80 -2.42 -5.98
CA TRP A 66 9.91 -1.48 -5.96
C TRP A 66 11.21 -2.11 -5.44
N LEU A 67 11.16 -2.90 -4.37
CA LEU A 67 12.32 -3.61 -3.85
C LEU A 67 12.93 -4.54 -4.90
N GLU A 68 12.10 -5.32 -5.59
CA GLU A 68 12.57 -6.22 -6.66
C GLU A 68 13.20 -5.45 -7.83
N ARG A 69 12.54 -4.38 -8.30
CA ARG A 69 13.06 -3.54 -9.39
C ARG A 69 14.38 -2.90 -9.02
N VAL A 70 14.46 -2.27 -7.84
CA VAL A 70 15.68 -1.58 -7.40
C VAL A 70 16.80 -2.57 -7.15
N GLN A 71 16.52 -3.76 -6.60
CA GLN A 71 17.54 -4.80 -6.45
C GLN A 71 18.12 -5.20 -7.81
N LEU A 72 17.29 -5.51 -8.80
CA LEU A 72 17.75 -5.85 -10.15
C LEU A 72 18.55 -4.70 -10.79
N LEU A 73 18.06 -3.47 -10.64
CA LEU A 73 18.67 -2.30 -11.24
C LEU A 73 20.05 -2.02 -10.63
N LEU A 74 20.20 -2.10 -9.30
CA LEU A 74 21.49 -1.89 -8.62
C LEU A 74 22.46 -3.05 -8.87
N GLU A 75 22.00 -4.30 -8.73
CA GLU A 75 22.89 -5.46 -8.76
C GLU A 75 23.28 -5.91 -10.16
N LYS A 76 22.44 -5.66 -11.17
CA LYS A 76 22.69 -6.08 -12.55
C LYS A 76 22.99 -4.91 -13.47
N GLU A 77 22.05 -3.98 -13.62
CA GLU A 77 22.14 -2.96 -14.65
C GLU A 77 23.24 -1.93 -14.36
N VAL A 78 23.20 -1.30 -13.19
CA VAL A 78 24.19 -0.28 -12.80
C VAL A 78 25.57 -0.91 -12.63
N ARG A 79 25.65 -2.08 -11.99
CA ARG A 79 26.91 -2.84 -11.84
C ARG A 79 27.59 -3.07 -13.18
N LYS A 80 26.84 -3.57 -14.18
CA LYS A 80 27.35 -3.84 -15.51
C LYS A 80 27.93 -2.59 -16.17
N ILE A 81 27.24 -1.45 -16.06
CA ILE A 81 27.71 -0.18 -16.65
C ILE A 81 29.02 0.28 -15.98
N LEU A 82 29.11 0.19 -14.66
CA LEU A 82 30.31 0.55 -13.91
C LEU A 82 31.49 -0.36 -14.27
N GLU A 83 31.27 -1.68 -14.38
CA GLU A 83 32.29 -2.65 -14.78
C GLU A 83 32.76 -2.42 -16.22
N GLN A 84 31.84 -2.19 -17.16
CA GLN A 84 32.17 -1.86 -18.55
C GLN A 84 32.95 -0.54 -18.64
N GLY A 85 32.54 0.48 -17.89
CA GLY A 85 33.24 1.75 -17.80
C GLY A 85 34.67 1.60 -17.28
N ALA A 86 34.88 0.82 -16.21
CA ALA A 86 36.20 0.54 -15.66
C ALA A 86 37.11 -0.20 -16.65
N GLN A 87 36.58 -1.23 -17.35
CA GLN A 87 37.34 -1.97 -18.36
C GLN A 87 37.76 -1.10 -19.54
N GLU A 88 36.88 -0.22 -20.03
CA GLU A 88 37.21 0.68 -21.14
C GLU A 88 38.25 1.73 -20.72
N MET A 89 38.15 2.26 -19.50
CA MET A 89 39.18 3.15 -18.96
C MET A 89 40.54 2.44 -18.83
N GLU A 90 40.55 1.20 -18.33
CA GLU A 90 41.78 0.40 -18.17
C GLU A 90 42.44 0.06 -19.51
N LYS A 91 41.66 -0.25 -20.55
CA LYS A 91 42.18 -0.45 -21.92
C LYS A 91 42.89 0.78 -22.46
N GLY A 92 42.44 1.99 -22.09
CA GLY A 92 43.13 3.23 -22.43
C GLY A 92 44.54 3.29 -21.83
N PHE A 93 44.72 2.82 -20.59
CA PHE A 93 46.02 2.87 -19.90
C PHE A 93 47.02 1.78 -20.34
N GLN A 94 46.58 0.68 -20.95
CA GLN A 94 47.45 -0.46 -21.34
C GLN A 94 48.11 -0.32 -22.73
N GLY A 95 48.05 0.86 -23.37
CA GLY A 95 48.87 1.16 -24.54
C GLY A 95 50.36 1.11 -24.19
N VAL A 96 51.09 0.16 -24.77
CA VAL A 96 52.52 -0.09 -24.53
C VAL A 96 53.34 1.17 -24.82
N GLY A 97 53.87 1.80 -23.77
CA GLY A 97 54.79 2.95 -23.82
C GLY A 97 54.24 4.12 -23.01
N GLY A 98 54.93 4.51 -21.94
CA GLY A 98 54.53 5.51 -20.94
C GLY A 98 54.44 6.96 -21.42
N ASP A 99 54.01 7.20 -22.65
CA ASP A 99 53.66 8.53 -23.15
C ASP A 99 52.14 8.70 -23.15
N SER A 100 51.71 9.86 -22.69
CA SER A 100 50.31 10.31 -22.61
C SER A 100 49.44 9.81 -23.78
N LEU A 101 48.28 9.22 -23.45
CA LEU A 101 47.23 8.82 -24.39
C LEU A 101 47.15 9.76 -25.61
N SER A 102 47.26 9.19 -26.82
CA SER A 102 47.11 9.98 -28.03
C SER A 102 45.72 10.63 -28.06
N GLN A 103 45.62 11.85 -28.57
CA GLN A 103 44.38 12.62 -28.62
C GLN A 103 43.25 11.92 -29.39
N SER A 104 43.57 10.92 -30.23
CA SER A 104 42.59 10.08 -30.93
C SER A 104 42.04 8.92 -30.07
N GLN A 105 42.80 8.43 -29.09
CA GLN A 105 42.34 7.38 -28.15
C GLN A 105 41.40 7.94 -27.08
N ARG A 106 41.61 9.20 -26.66
CA ARG A 106 40.74 9.93 -25.70
C ARG A 106 39.35 10.27 -26.21
N ASN A 107 39.10 10.11 -27.52
CA ASN A 107 37.86 10.47 -28.20
C ASN A 107 37.15 9.27 -28.82
N SER A 108 37.32 8.07 -28.25
CA SER A 108 36.62 6.87 -28.69
C SER A 108 35.11 7.05 -28.58
N THR A 109 34.38 6.70 -29.65
CA THR A 109 32.91 6.68 -29.64
C THR A 109 32.34 5.84 -28.50
N SER A 110 33.09 4.81 -28.05
CA SER A 110 32.75 3.98 -26.89
C SER A 110 32.54 4.80 -25.61
N TYR A 111 33.43 5.77 -25.33
CA TYR A 111 33.35 6.63 -24.15
C TYR A 111 32.08 7.48 -24.13
N TYR A 112 31.73 8.09 -25.27
CA TYR A 112 30.49 8.88 -25.38
C TYR A 112 29.23 8.02 -25.18
N GLN A 113 29.19 6.82 -25.75
CA GLN A 113 28.03 5.93 -25.61
C GLN A 113 27.87 5.44 -24.17
N LEU A 114 28.96 5.05 -23.51
CA LEU A 114 28.95 4.63 -22.11
C LEU A 114 28.60 5.79 -21.18
N SER A 115 29.13 6.98 -21.44
CA SER A 115 28.81 8.19 -20.66
C SER A 115 27.33 8.51 -20.75
N LYS A 116 26.76 8.50 -21.96
CA LYS A 116 25.34 8.72 -22.17
C LYS A 116 24.50 7.67 -21.47
N HIS A 117 24.88 6.39 -21.58
CA HIS A 117 24.17 5.30 -20.93
C HIS A 117 24.22 5.41 -19.39
N ALA A 118 25.36 5.84 -18.84
CA ALA A 118 25.51 6.11 -17.41
C ALA A 118 24.60 7.25 -16.94
N GLU A 119 24.47 8.32 -17.73
CA GLU A 119 23.56 9.43 -17.43
C GLU A 119 22.08 9.03 -17.50
N GLU A 120 21.68 8.28 -18.53
CA GLU A 120 20.32 7.74 -18.65
C GLU A 120 19.96 6.83 -17.48
N LYS A 121 20.91 5.96 -17.08
CA LYS A 121 20.71 5.09 -15.91
C LYS A 121 20.66 5.90 -14.61
N ARG A 122 21.48 6.95 -14.49
CA ARG A 122 21.44 7.87 -13.34
C ARG A 122 20.07 8.57 -13.22
N ALA A 123 19.47 8.99 -14.34
CA ALA A 123 18.13 9.57 -14.33
C ALA A 123 17.06 8.55 -13.88
N THR A 124 17.22 7.27 -14.27
CA THR A 124 16.35 6.18 -13.79
C THR A 124 16.47 5.99 -12.28
N LEU A 125 17.70 6.00 -11.73
CA LEU A 125 17.92 5.94 -10.28
C LEU A 125 17.25 7.10 -9.54
N GLU A 126 17.29 8.30 -10.13
CA GLU A 126 16.69 9.49 -9.55
C GLU A 126 15.15 9.40 -9.51
N GLU A 127 14.54 8.78 -10.51
CA GLU A 127 13.10 8.49 -10.52
C GLU A 127 12.74 7.46 -9.44
N GLU A 128 13.52 6.39 -9.29
CA GLU A 128 13.26 5.40 -8.22
C GLU A 128 13.46 5.99 -6.81
N LEU A 129 14.37 6.96 -6.65
CA LEU A 129 14.50 7.75 -5.43
C LEU A 129 13.26 8.62 -5.17
N ARG A 130 12.64 9.20 -6.22
CA ARG A 130 11.37 9.93 -6.09
C ARG A 130 10.22 9.00 -5.71
N ASN A 131 10.14 7.81 -6.33
CA ASN A 131 9.16 6.79 -6.00
C ASN A 131 9.28 6.36 -4.53
N ALA A 132 10.50 6.17 -4.03
CA ALA A 132 10.75 5.83 -2.63
C ALA A 132 10.19 6.86 -1.64
N ARG A 133 10.24 8.16 -2.00
CA ARG A 133 9.69 9.25 -1.19
C ARG A 133 8.16 9.29 -1.20
N SER A 134 7.52 8.68 -2.20
CA SER A 134 6.06 8.65 -2.34
C SER A 134 5.38 7.56 -1.50
N PHE A 135 6.16 6.65 -0.89
CA PHE A 135 5.60 5.60 -0.04
C PHE A 135 5.06 6.18 1.27
N ALA A 136 3.75 6.39 1.32
CA ALA A 136 3.02 6.75 2.54
C ALA A 136 2.71 5.51 3.41
N VAL A 137 2.46 4.36 2.79
CA VAL A 137 2.12 3.09 3.44
C VAL A 137 3.08 2.01 2.95
N PHE A 138 3.73 1.31 3.89
CA PHE A 138 4.78 0.31 3.58
C PHE A 138 4.30 -1.13 3.69
N THR A 139 3.29 -1.36 4.53
CA THR A 139 2.81 -2.68 4.91
C THR A 139 1.33 -2.57 5.27
N TYR A 140 0.60 -3.66 5.11
CA TYR A 140 -0.78 -3.83 5.57
C TYR A 140 -0.87 -5.08 6.44
N LYS A 141 -1.88 -5.20 7.30
CA LYS A 141 -2.12 -6.46 7.99
C LYS A 141 -2.80 -7.40 7.01
N PRO A 142 -2.35 -8.66 6.82
CA PRO A 142 -3.00 -9.60 5.90
C PRO A 142 -4.47 -9.87 6.26
N ASP A 143 -4.83 -9.66 7.52
CA ASP A 143 -6.22 -9.69 7.98
C ASP A 143 -7.01 -8.43 7.61
N ASP A 144 -6.45 -7.49 6.84
CA ASP A 144 -7.14 -6.29 6.36
C ASP A 144 -7.47 -6.44 4.86
N PRO A 145 -8.72 -6.82 4.49
CA PRO A 145 -9.21 -6.81 3.13
C PRO A 145 -8.93 -5.45 2.54
N LEU A 146 -8.04 -5.46 1.55
CA LEU A 146 -7.85 -4.36 0.62
C LEU A 146 -9.23 -3.95 0.11
N LEU A 147 -9.69 -2.79 0.58
CA LEU A 147 -10.78 -1.99 0.03
C LEU A 147 -11.77 -2.82 -0.78
N VAL A 148 -12.53 -3.68 -0.09
CA VAL A 148 -13.90 -3.90 -0.54
C VAL A 148 -14.50 -2.51 -0.40
N GLU A 149 -14.93 -1.89 -1.50
CA GLU A 149 -15.96 -0.85 -1.40
C GLU A 149 -17.09 -1.51 -0.62
N ILE A 150 -17.11 -1.32 0.70
CA ILE A 150 -18.20 -1.78 1.55
C ILE A 150 -19.41 -1.11 0.94
N PRO A 151 -20.37 -1.88 0.41
CA PRO A 151 -21.61 -1.29 -0.01
C PRO A 151 -22.11 -0.52 1.21
N LEU A 152 -22.31 0.79 1.07
CA LEU A 152 -23.02 1.57 2.09
C LEU A 152 -24.47 1.05 2.26
N GLU A 153 -24.88 0.13 1.38
CA GLU A 153 -26.09 -0.64 1.47
C GLU A 153 -25.88 -1.88 2.36
N PRO A 154 -26.86 -2.22 3.22
CA PRO A 154 -26.80 -3.43 4.03
C PRO A 154 -26.56 -4.67 3.15
N PRO A 155 -25.88 -5.71 3.66
CA PRO A 155 -25.61 -6.93 2.90
C PRO A 155 -26.88 -7.48 2.25
N VAL A 156 -26.87 -7.64 0.93
CA VAL A 156 -28.01 -8.15 0.15
C VAL A 156 -28.44 -9.51 0.71
N GLY A 157 -29.66 -9.57 1.25
CA GLY A 157 -30.22 -10.73 1.94
C GLY A 157 -30.56 -10.51 3.43
N LEU A 158 -30.12 -9.41 4.03
CA LEU A 158 -30.51 -9.04 5.40
C LEU A 158 -31.91 -8.39 5.48
N GLU A 159 -32.44 -7.90 4.35
CA GLU A 159 -33.75 -7.23 4.25
C GLU A 159 -34.95 -8.17 4.44
N SER A 160 -34.76 -9.49 4.48
CA SER A 160 -35.87 -10.45 4.34
C SER A 160 -36.18 -11.30 5.59
N SER A 161 -35.57 -11.03 6.75
CA SER A 161 -35.89 -11.80 7.98
C SER A 161 -36.06 -11.01 9.27
N PHE A 162 -35.79 -9.69 9.26
CA PHE A 162 -36.05 -8.84 10.41
C PHE A 162 -37.00 -7.75 9.94
N GLU A 163 -38.28 -7.90 10.25
CA GLU A 163 -39.19 -6.77 10.09
C GLU A 163 -38.66 -5.65 11.00
N GLU A 164 -38.36 -4.50 10.42
CA GLU A 164 -37.85 -3.30 11.12
C GLU A 164 -38.77 -2.87 12.30
N ASN A 165 -39.97 -3.45 12.38
CA ASN A 165 -40.99 -3.27 13.40
C ASN A 165 -40.77 -4.04 14.72
N ASP A 166 -39.80 -4.95 14.82
CA ASP A 166 -39.60 -5.78 16.01
C ASP A 166 -38.73 -5.13 17.11
N TYR A 167 -37.97 -4.08 16.77
CA TYR A 167 -36.99 -3.45 17.65
C TYR A 167 -37.20 -1.94 17.75
N ASP A 168 -37.20 -1.38 18.96
CA ASP A 168 -37.32 0.07 19.17
C ASP A 168 -36.10 0.84 18.64
N ILE A 169 -34.94 0.17 18.60
CA ILE A 169 -33.66 0.74 18.19
C ILE A 169 -32.95 -0.24 17.26
N VAL A 170 -32.61 0.20 16.06
CA VAL A 170 -31.71 -0.53 15.15
C VAL A 170 -30.53 0.36 14.78
N ALA A 171 -29.31 -0.09 15.09
CA ALA A 171 -28.09 0.65 14.75
C ALA A 171 -27.06 -0.26 14.08
N TRP A 172 -26.41 0.29 13.05
CA TRP A 172 -25.25 -0.30 12.42
C TRP A 172 -24.05 0.59 12.69
N VAL A 173 -22.97 0.00 13.18
CA VAL A 173 -21.75 0.70 13.57
C VAL A 173 -20.56 -0.04 12.99
N VAL A 174 -19.77 0.65 12.17
CA VAL A 174 -18.45 0.14 11.75
C VAL A 174 -17.44 0.49 12.83
N VAL A 175 -16.78 -0.52 13.40
CA VAL A 175 -15.80 -0.38 14.46
C VAL A 175 -14.43 -0.08 13.84
N SER A 176 -13.88 1.11 14.08
CA SER A 176 -12.55 1.47 13.58
C SER A 176 -11.43 0.80 14.39
N GLN A 177 -10.24 0.68 13.80
CA GLN A 177 -9.01 0.32 14.50
C GLN A 177 -8.06 1.54 14.61
N PRO A 178 -7.66 1.96 15.82
CA PRO A 178 -8.08 1.45 17.13
C PRO A 178 -9.55 1.76 17.43
N THR A 179 -10.14 0.99 18.36
CA THR A 179 -11.54 1.18 18.78
C THR A 179 -11.74 2.60 19.31
N ASP A 180 -12.72 3.32 18.75
CA ASP A 180 -13.07 4.66 19.18
C ASP A 180 -14.46 4.64 19.85
N PRO A 181 -14.52 4.63 21.19
CA PRO A 181 -15.78 4.64 21.94
C PRO A 181 -16.70 5.79 21.54
N ARG A 182 -16.13 6.95 21.17
CA ARG A 182 -16.92 8.12 20.78
C ARG A 182 -17.67 7.89 19.48
N LYS A 183 -17.11 7.17 18.52
CA LYS A 183 -17.82 6.84 17.27
C LYS A 183 -18.99 5.90 17.53
N ILE A 184 -18.78 4.87 18.34
CA ILE A 184 -19.83 3.88 18.65
C ILE A 184 -20.95 4.55 19.44
N GLN A 185 -20.62 5.28 20.50
CA GLN A 185 -21.59 6.06 21.26
C GLN A 185 -22.32 7.08 20.38
N GLY A 186 -21.63 7.73 19.44
CA GLY A 186 -22.22 8.69 18.51
C GLY A 186 -23.26 8.07 17.59
N ALA A 187 -22.95 6.92 16.99
CA ALA A 187 -23.88 6.19 16.13
C ALA A 187 -25.15 5.76 16.89
N ILE A 188 -24.99 5.27 18.13
CA ILE A 188 -26.13 4.90 18.98
C ILE A 188 -26.90 6.17 19.40
N TRP A 189 -26.21 7.24 19.77
CA TRP A 189 -26.81 8.52 20.19
C TRP A 189 -27.74 9.10 19.12
N GLU A 190 -27.31 9.04 17.86
CA GLU A 190 -28.11 9.49 16.72
C GLU A 190 -29.36 8.63 16.53
N LYS A 191 -29.25 7.30 16.70
CA LYS A 191 -30.39 6.38 16.65
C LYS A 191 -31.35 6.54 17.83
N LEU A 192 -30.88 7.08 18.95
CA LEU A 192 -31.72 7.47 20.09
C LEU A 192 -32.40 8.84 19.89
N HIS A 193 -32.18 9.52 18.76
CA HIS A 193 -32.70 10.86 18.45
C HIS A 193 -32.35 11.92 19.51
N LEU A 194 -31.17 11.78 20.13
CA LEU A 194 -30.68 12.73 21.12
C LEU A 194 -29.94 13.89 20.43
N LEU A 195 -29.93 15.07 21.07
CA LEU A 195 -29.32 16.27 20.48
C LEU A 195 -27.80 16.13 20.38
N ARG A 196 -27.25 16.44 19.21
CA ARG A 196 -25.80 16.42 18.97
C ARG A 196 -25.02 17.39 19.86
N SER A 197 -25.62 18.54 20.18
CA SER A 197 -25.03 19.54 21.09
C SER A 197 -24.84 19.02 22.52
N GLU A 198 -25.70 18.10 22.99
CA GLU A 198 -25.51 17.43 24.27
C GLU A 198 -24.39 16.41 24.21
N PHE A 199 -24.27 15.68 23.10
CA PHE A 199 -23.20 14.71 22.90
C PHE A 199 -21.83 15.37 23.03
N ASP A 200 -21.59 16.46 22.31
CA ASP A 200 -20.26 17.11 22.28
C ASP A 200 -19.85 17.72 23.62
N ARG A 201 -20.80 18.11 24.47
CA ARG A 201 -20.56 18.67 25.81
C ARG A 201 -20.34 17.62 26.90
N LYS A 202 -20.77 16.38 26.66
CA LYS A 202 -20.71 15.30 27.66
C LYS A 202 -19.39 14.54 27.60
N SER A 203 -18.93 14.08 28.76
CA SER A 203 -17.85 13.11 28.83
C SER A 203 -18.28 11.76 28.25
N GLU A 204 -17.32 10.88 27.96
CA GLU A 204 -17.60 9.51 27.52
C GLU A 204 -18.47 8.74 28.52
N LEU A 205 -18.19 8.88 29.83
CA LEU A 205 -18.96 8.23 30.90
C LEU A 205 -20.38 8.79 31.01
N ASP A 206 -20.56 10.11 30.83
CA ASP A 206 -21.89 10.73 30.83
C ASP A 206 -22.73 10.28 29.63
N ARG A 207 -22.10 10.13 28.46
CA ARG A 207 -22.74 9.59 27.26
C ARG A 207 -23.16 8.15 27.49
N ALA A 208 -22.25 7.29 27.95
CA ALA A 208 -22.52 5.90 28.29
C ALA A 208 -23.70 5.76 29.27
N SER A 209 -23.67 6.53 30.36
CA SER A 209 -24.72 6.51 31.39
C SER A 209 -26.08 6.90 30.81
N LYS A 210 -26.12 7.89 29.92
CA LYS A 210 -27.36 8.34 29.27
C LYS A 210 -27.89 7.30 28.28
N ILE A 211 -27.01 6.73 27.45
CA ILE A 211 -27.35 5.66 26.50
C ILE A 211 -27.92 4.46 27.27
N LEU A 212 -27.23 4.01 28.32
CA LEU A 212 -27.63 2.87 29.14
C LEU A 212 -29.02 3.03 29.75
N ASN A 213 -29.31 4.20 30.31
CA ASN A 213 -30.60 4.48 30.94
C ASN A 213 -31.77 4.41 29.95
N ILE A 214 -31.53 4.70 28.68
CA ILE A 214 -32.56 4.63 27.63
C ILE A 214 -32.65 3.20 27.07
N MET A 215 -31.52 2.61 26.72
CA MET A 215 -31.45 1.28 26.11
C MET A 215 -31.97 0.17 27.03
N LYS A 216 -31.83 0.30 28.35
CA LYS A 216 -32.38 -0.66 29.33
C LYS A 216 -33.91 -0.80 29.31
N ARG A 217 -34.63 0.12 28.65
CA ARG A 217 -36.10 0.17 28.63
C ARG A 217 -36.69 -0.11 27.25
N LYS A 218 -35.84 -0.46 26.28
CA LYS A 218 -36.17 -0.58 24.86
C LYS A 218 -35.59 -1.86 24.29
N SER A 219 -36.27 -2.47 23.33
CA SER A 219 -35.67 -3.55 22.54
C SER A 219 -34.68 -2.95 21.54
N PHE A 220 -33.53 -3.59 21.35
CA PHE A 220 -32.53 -3.11 20.38
C PHE A 220 -31.88 -4.23 19.57
N LEU A 221 -31.53 -3.90 18.34
CA LEU A 221 -30.70 -4.69 17.45
C LEU A 221 -29.47 -3.85 17.06
N LEU A 222 -28.31 -4.25 17.56
CA LEU A 222 -27.04 -3.59 17.23
C LEU A 222 -26.21 -4.47 16.32
N PHE A 223 -25.77 -3.91 15.20
CA PHE A 223 -24.77 -4.47 14.30
C PHE A 223 -23.43 -3.76 14.52
N LEU A 224 -22.44 -4.49 15.04
CA LEU A 224 -21.06 -4.01 15.19
C LEU A 224 -20.21 -4.67 14.10
N ASP A 225 -19.97 -3.94 13.03
CA ASP A 225 -19.21 -4.44 11.89
C ASP A 225 -17.71 -4.24 12.11
N ASP A 226 -16.92 -5.24 11.78
CA ASP A 226 -15.45 -5.24 11.80
C ASP A 226 -14.84 -5.06 13.21
N VAL A 227 -15.24 -5.90 14.17
CA VAL A 227 -14.70 -5.88 15.54
C VAL A 227 -13.30 -6.53 15.59
N TRP A 228 -12.33 -5.77 16.12
CA TRP A 228 -10.91 -6.16 16.15
C TRP A 228 -10.40 -6.63 17.51
N GLU A 229 -11.02 -6.18 18.61
CA GLU A 229 -10.60 -6.45 19.99
C GLU A 229 -11.83 -6.54 20.92
N GLU A 230 -11.63 -6.94 22.17
CA GLU A 230 -12.72 -6.97 23.15
C GLU A 230 -13.27 -5.55 23.40
N ILE A 231 -14.58 -5.40 23.27
CA ILE A 231 -15.28 -4.15 23.53
C ILE A 231 -16.08 -4.30 24.82
N ASP A 232 -15.78 -3.44 25.79
CA ASP A 232 -16.62 -3.32 26.97
C ASP A 232 -17.93 -2.57 26.62
N LEU A 233 -18.95 -3.36 26.29
CA LEU A 233 -20.28 -2.88 25.93
C LEU A 233 -20.89 -2.01 27.03
N LEU A 234 -20.63 -2.32 28.31
CA LEU A 234 -21.17 -1.54 29.43
C LEU A 234 -20.53 -0.15 29.50
N ASN A 235 -19.23 -0.04 29.23
CA ASN A 235 -18.54 1.26 29.14
C ASN A 235 -19.05 2.10 27.96
N LEU A 236 -19.58 1.47 26.91
CA LEU A 236 -20.27 2.17 25.83
C LEU A 236 -21.72 2.55 26.17
N GLY A 237 -22.24 2.07 27.29
CA GLY A 237 -23.62 2.27 27.70
C GLY A 237 -24.60 1.27 27.07
N ILE A 238 -24.11 0.19 26.48
CA ILE A 238 -24.93 -0.86 25.89
C ILE A 238 -25.21 -1.90 26.99
N PRO A 239 -26.48 -2.10 27.40
CA PRO A 239 -26.81 -3.13 28.38
C PRO A 239 -26.63 -4.52 27.78
N SER A 240 -26.30 -5.50 28.62
CA SER A 240 -26.38 -6.90 28.22
C SER A 240 -27.81 -7.23 27.77
N PRO A 241 -27.99 -7.94 26.65
CA PRO A 241 -29.31 -8.38 26.23
C PRO A 241 -29.99 -9.18 27.34
N ASP A 242 -31.21 -8.79 27.70
CA ASP A 242 -32.03 -9.54 28.66
C ASP A 242 -33.17 -10.26 27.95
N HIS A 243 -33.80 -11.21 28.65
CA HIS A 243 -34.93 -11.97 28.12
C HIS A 243 -36.24 -11.17 28.09
N GLN A 244 -36.30 -10.01 28.76
CA GLN A 244 -37.52 -9.20 28.90
C GLN A 244 -37.74 -8.28 27.70
N HIS A 245 -36.68 -7.66 27.22
CA HIS A 245 -36.66 -6.71 26.12
C HIS A 245 -35.86 -7.35 24.99
N LYS A 246 -36.53 -8.19 24.18
CA LYS A 246 -35.98 -8.90 23.00
C LYS A 246 -34.84 -8.11 22.33
N SER A 247 -33.60 -8.28 22.76
CA SER A 247 -32.46 -7.48 22.31
C SER A 247 -31.39 -8.39 21.76
N LYS A 248 -30.68 -7.92 20.73
CA LYS A 248 -29.63 -8.70 20.06
C LYS A 248 -28.48 -7.78 19.70
N ILE A 249 -27.28 -8.34 19.85
CA ILE A 249 -26.05 -7.74 19.36
C ILE A 249 -25.49 -8.75 18.37
N ILE A 250 -25.28 -8.30 17.15
CA ILE A 250 -24.64 -9.06 16.08
C ILE A 250 -23.35 -8.33 15.78
N PHE A 251 -22.25 -9.05 15.71
CA PHE A 251 -20.99 -8.47 15.29
C PHE A 251 -20.30 -9.35 14.26
N THR A 252 -19.51 -8.71 13.41
CA THR A 252 -18.63 -9.40 12.46
C THR A 252 -17.20 -9.21 12.94
N THR A 253 -16.38 -10.24 12.76
CA THR A 253 -14.95 -10.19 13.06
C THR A 253 -14.23 -11.17 12.15
N ARG A 254 -12.94 -10.90 11.92
CA ARG A 254 -12.03 -11.79 11.18
C ARG A 254 -11.31 -12.77 12.11
N SER A 255 -11.40 -12.57 13.43
CA SER A 255 -10.71 -13.39 14.43
C SER A 255 -11.70 -14.26 15.20
N GLY A 256 -11.46 -15.56 15.22
CA GLY A 256 -12.20 -16.48 16.09
C GLY A 256 -11.99 -16.16 17.58
N GLU A 257 -10.79 -15.72 17.96
CA GLU A 257 -10.46 -15.35 19.35
C GLU A 257 -11.31 -14.18 19.85
N VAL A 258 -11.61 -13.22 18.97
CA VAL A 258 -12.48 -12.07 19.31
C VAL A 258 -13.91 -12.54 19.60
N CYS A 259 -14.39 -13.60 18.95
CA CYS A 259 -15.70 -14.18 19.29
C CYS A 259 -15.74 -14.69 20.73
N ASP A 260 -14.66 -15.32 21.19
CA ASP A 260 -14.54 -15.87 22.54
C ASP A 260 -14.38 -14.75 23.58
N LEU A 261 -13.55 -13.75 23.30
CA LEU A 261 -13.36 -12.57 24.14
C LEU A 261 -14.68 -11.79 24.34
N MET A 262 -15.43 -11.58 23.26
CA MET A 262 -16.76 -10.95 23.29
C MET A 262 -17.85 -11.85 23.88
N ARG A 263 -17.52 -13.10 24.26
CA ARG A 263 -18.43 -14.11 24.83
C ARG A 263 -19.68 -14.33 23.96
N ALA A 264 -19.48 -14.46 22.65
CA ALA A 264 -20.57 -14.70 21.72
C ALA A 264 -21.33 -15.99 22.06
N GLU A 265 -22.65 -15.91 22.25
CA GLU A 265 -23.50 -17.09 22.49
C GLU A 265 -23.53 -18.01 21.25
N ARG A 266 -23.49 -17.42 20.07
CA ARG A 266 -23.57 -18.12 18.78
C ARG A 266 -22.58 -17.53 17.81
N THR A 267 -21.78 -18.40 17.21
CA THR A 267 -20.84 -18.03 16.15
C THR A 267 -21.24 -18.72 14.86
N LYS A 268 -21.08 -18.02 13.74
CA LYS A 268 -21.27 -18.58 12.41
C LYS A 268 -20.06 -18.25 11.57
N LYS A 269 -19.22 -19.24 11.31
CA LYS A 269 -18.13 -19.10 10.36
C LYS A 269 -18.71 -18.95 8.96
N ILE A 270 -18.22 -17.97 8.22
CA ILE A 270 -18.58 -17.77 6.82
C ILE A 270 -17.52 -18.48 5.98
N ASP A 271 -17.94 -19.54 5.28
CA ASP A 271 -17.06 -20.28 4.39
C ASP A 271 -16.98 -19.65 3.00
N CYS A 272 -15.92 -19.97 2.28
CA CYS A 272 -15.78 -19.60 0.88
C CYS A 272 -16.95 -20.12 0.06
N LEU A 273 -17.36 -19.34 -0.95
CA LEU A 273 -18.35 -19.80 -1.91
C LEU A 273 -17.81 -21.02 -2.67
N PRO A 274 -18.63 -22.07 -2.85
CA PRO A 274 -18.32 -23.16 -3.77
C PRO A 274 -17.95 -22.63 -5.17
N PRO A 275 -17.02 -23.26 -5.91
CA PRO A 275 -16.51 -22.75 -7.18
C PRO A 275 -17.59 -22.43 -8.22
N ASP A 276 -18.66 -23.23 -8.29
CA ASP A 276 -19.81 -23.02 -9.16
C ASP A 276 -20.58 -21.74 -8.80
N LYS A 277 -20.81 -21.50 -7.50
CA LYS A 277 -21.46 -20.29 -6.99
C LYS A 277 -20.56 -19.06 -7.12
N ALA A 278 -19.27 -19.20 -6.86
CA ALA A 278 -18.28 -18.14 -7.04
C ALA A 278 -18.19 -17.71 -8.51
N LEU A 279 -18.14 -18.66 -9.44
CA LEU A 279 -18.15 -18.39 -10.88
C LEU A 279 -19.47 -17.75 -11.33
N LYS A 280 -20.60 -18.19 -10.79
CA LYS A 280 -21.90 -17.56 -11.05
C LYS A 280 -21.92 -16.11 -10.59
N LEU A 281 -21.47 -15.84 -9.36
CA LEU A 281 -21.38 -14.48 -8.82
C LEU A 281 -20.43 -13.60 -9.66
N PHE A 282 -19.28 -14.14 -10.06
CA PHE A 282 -18.34 -13.47 -10.95
C PHE A 282 -19.00 -13.09 -12.27
N ARG A 283 -19.66 -14.05 -12.94
CA ARG A 283 -20.37 -13.81 -14.20
C ARG A 283 -21.44 -12.74 -14.03
N GLU A 284 -22.24 -12.79 -12.97
CA GLU A 284 -23.28 -11.80 -12.71
C GLU A 284 -22.72 -10.39 -12.53
N LYS A 285 -21.63 -10.22 -11.76
CA LYS A 285 -21.02 -8.90 -11.50
C LYS A 285 -20.26 -8.38 -12.72
N VAL A 286 -19.54 -9.25 -13.43
CA VAL A 286 -18.76 -8.89 -14.62
C VAL A 286 -19.68 -8.65 -15.81
N LEU A 287 -20.65 -9.52 -16.13
CA LEU A 287 -21.58 -9.26 -17.25
C LEU A 287 -22.39 -7.98 -17.04
N LYS A 288 -22.85 -7.69 -15.82
CA LYS A 288 -23.59 -6.44 -15.54
C LYS A 288 -22.75 -5.19 -15.83
N ARG A 289 -21.45 -5.20 -15.55
CA ARG A 289 -20.51 -4.11 -15.90
C ARG A 289 -20.15 -4.08 -17.39
N THR A 290 -20.29 -5.21 -18.10
CA THR A 290 -19.82 -5.36 -19.49
C THR A 290 -20.93 -5.18 -20.53
N LEU A 291 -22.19 -4.94 -20.15
CA LEU A 291 -23.30 -4.68 -21.07
C LEU A 291 -23.15 -3.38 -21.91
N GLY A 292 -22.10 -2.58 -21.69
CA GLY A 292 -21.68 -1.47 -22.56
C GLY A 292 -20.47 -1.76 -23.47
N CYS A 293 -19.78 -2.89 -23.31
CA CYS A 293 -18.52 -3.18 -24.01
C CYS A 293 -18.59 -4.53 -24.72
N ARG A 294 -18.35 -4.56 -26.03
CA ARG A 294 -18.08 -5.81 -26.76
C ARG A 294 -16.73 -6.35 -26.32
N VAL A 295 -16.69 -7.24 -25.33
CA VAL A 295 -15.45 -7.89 -24.90
C VAL A 295 -15.23 -9.18 -25.68
N TYR A 296 -14.20 -9.19 -26.53
CA TYR A 296 -13.69 -10.39 -27.18
C TYR A 296 -12.59 -10.98 -26.29
N GLY A 297 -12.98 -11.86 -25.37
CA GLY A 297 -12.07 -12.71 -24.59
C GLY A 297 -11.89 -12.31 -23.12
N PHE A 298 -12.16 -13.26 -22.23
CA PHE A 298 -11.71 -13.26 -20.84
C PHE A 298 -10.76 -14.44 -20.65
N ALA A 299 -9.54 -14.19 -20.18
CA ALA A 299 -8.64 -15.23 -19.69
C ALA A 299 -8.67 -15.19 -18.16
N VAL A 300 -9.03 -16.30 -17.52
CA VAL A 300 -8.94 -16.50 -16.08
C VAL A 300 -7.90 -17.59 -15.86
N THR A 301 -6.76 -17.24 -15.28
CA THR A 301 -5.74 -18.22 -14.88
C THR A 301 -6.03 -18.66 -13.44
N TYR A 302 -6.23 -19.96 -13.25
CA TYR A 302 -6.40 -20.58 -11.94
C TYR A 302 -5.01 -20.94 -11.40
N ASN A 303 -4.67 -20.54 -10.17
CA ASN A 303 -3.45 -20.98 -9.49
C ASN A 303 -3.80 -22.16 -8.55
N PRO A 304 -3.44 -23.40 -8.89
CA PRO A 304 -3.77 -24.58 -8.08
C PRO A 304 -2.89 -24.76 -6.83
N GLU A 305 -1.86 -23.94 -6.59
CA GLU A 305 -0.94 -24.12 -5.46
C GLU A 305 -1.47 -23.62 -4.10
N ALA A 306 -2.67 -23.02 -4.03
CA ALA A 306 -3.26 -22.55 -2.78
C ALA A 306 -3.98 -23.66 -1.96
N ILE A 307 -3.86 -24.94 -2.35
CA ILE A 307 -4.43 -26.08 -1.62
C ILE A 307 -3.34 -27.14 -1.36
N ILE A 308 -2.61 -26.97 -0.26
CA ILE A 308 -1.81 -27.98 0.45
C ILE A 308 -1.94 -27.54 1.91
N GLU A 309 -2.42 -28.28 2.91
CA GLU A 309 -2.75 -29.67 3.18
C GLU A 309 -3.62 -29.61 4.45
N GLU A 310 -4.71 -30.37 4.56
CA GLU A 310 -5.04 -31.02 5.84
C GLU A 310 -6.05 -32.16 5.66
N ASN A 311 -5.52 -33.37 5.86
CA ASN A 311 -6.17 -34.55 6.42
C ASN A 311 -7.19 -35.34 5.57
N TRP A 312 -6.65 -36.24 4.73
CA TRP A 312 -7.21 -37.59 4.57
C TRP A 312 -6.25 -38.65 5.12
N ARG A 313 -6.38 -38.97 6.41
CA ARG A 313 -6.01 -40.27 7.00
C ARG A 313 -6.97 -40.64 8.13
N ARG A 314 -8.12 -41.19 7.76
CA ARG A 314 -8.77 -42.41 8.30
C ARG A 314 -10.19 -42.52 7.76
#